data_AF-A0A183TTS2-F1
#
_entry.id   AF-A0A183TTS2-F1
#
_cell.length_a   1.000
_cell.length_b   1.000
_cell.length_c   1.000
_cell.angle_alpha   90.00
_cell.angle_beta   90.00
_cell.angle_gamma   90.00
#
_symmetry.space_group_name_H-M   'P 1'
#
loop_
_entity.id
_entity.type
_entity.pdbx_description
1 polymer ?
#
loop_
_entity_poly.entity_id
_entity_poly.type
_entity_poly.pdbx_seq_one_letter_code
_entity_poly.pdbx_strand_id
1 'polypeptide(L)'
;MGPKQMLVITSSASGRGSQIAKIRGRKTQTYNNIPRPHPLAIPSRLRRSNRPERRTVLVARELARYKVEIAALSETRFSEQGQMDEVGAGYTFFWSGRPKGERRDAGVVFAIQNDIVGRLPCLPQIINDRLMSLRPPLRGDQFANIMSAYASPMTSSDAAKEKVYEDLHALLEPVPKVDKSIVLSNFNARVGTDHAAWQVVLGPQGLGSCNDNGLHLLRTCAEHRLLLTNTFFRLSTR
;
A
#
# COMPACT_ATOMS: atom_id res chain seq x y z
N MET A 1 20.61 -18.90 1.45
CA MET A 1 19.91 -17.75 0.83
C MET A 1 18.82 -17.30 1.81
N GLY A 2 18.90 -16.08 2.35
CA GLY A 2 17.92 -15.58 3.33
C GLY A 2 16.56 -15.27 2.70
N PRO A 3 15.47 -15.18 3.49
CA PRO A 3 14.13 -14.96 2.96
C PRO A 3 14.03 -13.60 2.23
N LYS A 4 13.53 -13.62 1.00
CA LYS A 4 13.21 -12.41 0.23
C LYS A 4 11.99 -11.71 0.85
N GLN A 5 12.05 -10.38 0.97
CA GLN A 5 10.93 -9.55 1.42
C GLN A 5 10.07 -9.16 0.20
N MET A 6 8.75 -9.08 0.34
CA MET A 6 7.83 -8.97 -0.79
C MET A 6 7.16 -7.60 -0.82
N LEU A 7 7.59 -6.74 -1.72
CA LEU A 7 6.93 -5.46 -1.97
C LEU A 7 5.75 -5.63 -2.93
N VAL A 8 4.55 -5.25 -2.52
CA VAL A 8 3.38 -5.32 -3.39
C VAL A 8 3.02 -3.92 -3.83
N ILE A 9 3.62 -3.47 -4.91
CA ILE A 9 3.19 -2.23 -5.55
C ILE A 9 1.86 -2.49 -6.25
N THR A 10 0.85 -1.67 -5.99
CA THR A 10 -0.31 -1.58 -6.89
C THR A 10 -0.33 -0.21 -7.53
N SER A 11 0.36 -0.06 -8.65
CA SER A 11 0.13 1.06 -9.56
C SER A 11 -0.88 0.61 -10.62
N SER A 12 -1.99 1.34 -10.76
CA SER A 12 -2.85 1.18 -11.93
C SER A 12 -2.22 1.89 -13.13
N ALA A 13 -2.14 1.24 -14.28
CA ALA A 13 -2.02 1.94 -15.55
C ALA A 13 -3.28 2.81 -15.73
N SER A 14 -3.09 4.13 -15.88
CA SER A 14 -4.09 5.11 -16.32
C SER A 14 -5.43 5.16 -15.57
N GLY A 15 -5.59 6.10 -14.64
CA GLY A 15 -6.93 6.51 -14.18
C GLY A 15 -6.92 7.47 -13.00
N ARG A 16 -7.60 8.62 -13.13
CA ARG A 16 -7.86 9.53 -12.00
C ARG A 16 -8.81 8.84 -11.01
N GLY A 17 -8.30 8.41 -9.85
CA GLY A 17 -9.08 7.80 -8.76
C GLY A 17 -8.19 7.14 -7.69
N SER A 18 -8.69 7.01 -6.47
CA SER A 18 -7.98 6.36 -5.34
C SER A 18 -7.57 4.92 -5.70
N GLN A 19 -6.29 4.59 -5.49
CA GLN A 19 -5.73 3.26 -5.78
C GLN A 19 -5.78 2.36 -4.54
N ILE A 20 -6.05 1.07 -4.74
CA ILE A 20 -6.20 0.08 -3.66
C ILE A 20 -5.24 -1.07 -3.86
N ALA A 21 -4.39 -1.29 -2.86
CA ALA A 21 -3.56 -2.47 -2.75
C ALA A 21 -4.18 -3.47 -1.76
N LYS A 22 -4.10 -4.78 -2.04
CA LYS A 22 -4.88 -5.80 -1.31
C LYS A 22 -4.04 -7.02 -0.92
N ILE A 23 -4.35 -7.57 0.26
CA ILE A 23 -3.79 -8.81 0.80
C ILE A 23 -4.97 -9.77 1.10
N ARG A 24 -4.92 -11.02 0.61
CA ARG A 24 -5.94 -12.07 0.84
C ARG A 24 -5.33 -13.37 1.40
N GLY A 25 -5.68 -13.74 2.63
CA GLY A 25 -5.49 -15.08 3.20
C GLY A 25 -6.60 -16.06 2.80
N ARG A 26 -6.28 -17.35 2.68
CA ARG A 26 -7.29 -18.42 2.53
C ARG A 26 -7.69 -18.90 3.93
N LYS A 27 -8.96 -18.73 4.31
CA LYS A 27 -9.60 -19.53 5.37
C LYS A 27 -9.50 -21.02 4.96
N THR A 28 -9.07 -21.88 5.87
CA THR A 28 -8.64 -23.30 5.69
C THR A 28 -7.25 -23.54 5.08
N GLN A 29 -6.22 -22.95 5.69
CA GLN A 29 -4.95 -23.61 5.98
C GLN A 29 -4.15 -22.65 6.85
N THR A 30 -3.45 -23.22 7.81
CA THR A 30 -2.31 -22.63 8.50
C THR A 30 -1.68 -21.43 7.78
N TYR A 31 -1.54 -20.26 8.44
CA TYR A 31 -0.79 -19.03 8.06
C TYR A 31 0.71 -19.30 7.73
N ASN A 32 0.99 -20.32 6.93
CA ASN A 32 2.30 -20.71 6.41
C ASN A 32 2.50 -20.18 4.99
N ASN A 33 1.45 -19.61 4.36
CA ASN A 33 1.47 -19.12 2.99
C ASN A 33 1.26 -17.60 2.96
N ILE A 34 2.17 -16.92 2.27
CA ILE A 34 2.12 -15.48 2.00
C ILE A 34 0.79 -15.17 1.28
N PRO A 35 0.00 -14.18 1.75
CA PRO A 35 -1.24 -13.79 1.08
C PRO A 35 -0.97 -13.38 -0.38
N ARG A 36 -1.78 -13.84 -1.33
CA ARG A 36 -1.60 -13.45 -2.74
C ARG A 36 -2.15 -12.05 -2.97
N PRO A 37 -1.34 -11.11 -3.48
CA PRO A 37 -1.82 -9.80 -3.86
C PRO A 37 -2.62 -9.89 -5.17
N HIS A 38 -3.77 -9.23 -5.22
CA HIS A 38 -4.58 -9.13 -6.43
C HIS A 38 -4.84 -7.65 -6.76
N PRO A 39 -4.35 -7.13 -7.90
CA PRO A 39 -4.67 -5.78 -8.33
C PRO A 39 -6.15 -5.69 -8.71
N LEU A 40 -6.90 -4.80 -8.05
CA LEU A 40 -8.31 -4.53 -8.32
C LEU A 40 -8.52 -3.02 -8.27
N ALA A 41 -8.83 -2.41 -9.41
CA ALA A 41 -9.29 -1.04 -9.48
C ALA A 41 -10.75 -0.96 -9.01
N ILE A 42 -11.02 -0.26 -7.90
CA ILE A 42 -12.40 0.10 -7.53
C ILE A 42 -12.73 1.42 -8.26
N PRO A 43 -13.89 1.52 -8.95
CA PRO A 43 -14.25 2.73 -9.69
C PRO A 43 -14.23 4.00 -8.84
N SER A 44 -13.77 5.11 -9.44
CA SER A 44 -13.52 6.44 -8.87
C SER A 44 -14.76 7.21 -8.36
N ARG A 45 -15.87 6.53 -8.03
CA ARG A 45 -17.09 7.13 -7.45
C ARG A 45 -16.90 7.69 -6.02
N LEU A 46 -15.69 7.58 -5.45
CA LEU A 46 -15.28 8.14 -4.16
C LEU A 46 -15.22 9.69 -4.11
N ARG A 47 -15.42 10.42 -5.23
CA ARG A 47 -15.19 11.88 -5.30
C ARG A 47 -16.32 12.81 -4.79
N ARG A 48 -17.54 12.32 -4.50
CA ARG A 48 -18.71 13.23 -4.34
C ARG A 48 -19.12 13.59 -2.91
N SER A 49 -18.48 13.05 -1.85
CA SER A 49 -18.88 13.36 -0.47
C SER A 49 -17.70 13.70 0.43
N ASN A 50 -17.84 14.80 1.19
CA ASN A 50 -16.90 15.23 2.23
C ASN A 50 -17.01 14.41 3.53
N ARG A 51 -17.96 13.48 3.60
CA ARG A 51 -18.24 12.63 4.77
C ARG A 51 -17.49 11.30 4.63
N PRO A 52 -16.50 11.01 5.48
CA PRO A 52 -15.76 9.75 5.46
C PRO A 52 -16.68 8.53 5.48
N GLU A 53 -17.76 8.58 6.26
CA GLU A 53 -18.75 7.51 6.47
C GLU A 53 -19.33 6.99 5.15
N ARG A 54 -19.76 7.90 4.25
CA ARG A 54 -20.37 7.48 2.98
C ARG A 54 -19.35 6.85 2.02
N ARG A 55 -18.08 7.26 2.12
CA ARG A 55 -17.00 6.76 1.26
C ARG A 55 -16.53 5.38 1.71
N THR A 56 -16.44 5.15 3.02
CA THR A 56 -16.00 3.87 3.59
C THR A 56 -17.01 2.76 3.38
N VAL A 57 -18.33 3.01 3.49
CA VAL A 57 -19.38 2.01 3.23
C VAL A 57 -19.19 1.31 1.89
N LEU A 58 -18.97 2.09 0.82
CA LEU A 58 -18.80 1.54 -0.53
C LEU A 58 -17.52 0.73 -0.67
N VAL A 59 -16.42 1.24 -0.09
CA VAL A 59 -15.13 0.54 -0.10
C VAL A 59 -15.26 -0.77 0.67
N ALA A 60 -15.82 -0.74 1.87
CA ALA A 60 -15.98 -1.90 2.74
C ALA A 60 -16.83 -3.00 2.07
N ARG A 61 -17.95 -2.64 1.41
CA ARG A 61 -18.77 -3.59 0.64
C ARG A 61 -17.97 -4.29 -0.47
N GLU A 62 -17.16 -3.53 -1.21
CA GLU A 62 -16.32 -4.11 -2.26
C GLU A 62 -15.16 -4.95 -1.69
N LEU A 63 -14.54 -4.52 -0.59
CA LEU A 63 -13.51 -5.31 0.10
C LEU A 63 -14.09 -6.65 0.58
N ALA A 64 -15.29 -6.63 1.18
CA ALA A 64 -16.02 -7.83 1.58
C ALA A 64 -16.31 -8.74 0.38
N ARG A 65 -16.80 -8.18 -0.72
CA ARG A 65 -17.09 -8.92 -1.97
C ARG A 65 -15.87 -9.67 -2.50
N TYR A 66 -14.69 -9.04 -2.45
CA TYR A 66 -13.44 -9.65 -2.89
C TYR A 66 -12.71 -10.44 -1.79
N LYS A 67 -13.28 -10.53 -0.59
CA LYS A 67 -12.70 -11.21 0.57
C LYS A 67 -11.29 -10.69 0.89
N VAL A 68 -11.15 -9.36 0.89
CA VAL A 68 -9.89 -8.67 1.20
C VAL A 68 -9.80 -8.47 2.69
N GLU A 69 -8.74 -8.95 3.31
CA GLU A 69 -8.58 -8.87 4.76
C GLU A 69 -8.00 -7.52 5.20
N ILE A 70 -6.98 -7.06 4.47
CA ILE A 70 -6.30 -5.78 4.69
C ILE A 70 -6.13 -5.09 3.34
N ALA A 71 -6.50 -3.81 3.28
CA ALA A 71 -6.29 -2.96 2.13
C ALA A 71 -5.62 -1.64 2.52
N ALA A 72 -4.75 -1.16 1.64
CA ALA A 72 -4.15 0.17 1.72
C ALA A 72 -4.71 1.05 0.60
N LEU A 73 -5.17 2.25 0.94
CA LEU A 73 -5.70 3.25 0.02
C LEU A 73 -4.82 4.49 0.03
N SER A 74 -4.62 5.11 -1.13
CA SER A 74 -3.98 6.42 -1.30
C SER A 74 -4.92 7.43 -1.95
N GLU A 75 -4.52 8.71 -1.92
CA GLU A 75 -5.27 9.83 -2.50
C GLU A 75 -6.67 9.97 -1.89
N THR A 76 -6.80 9.66 -0.59
CA THR A 76 -8.10 9.68 0.06
C THR A 76 -8.58 11.10 0.32
N ARG A 77 -7.65 12.05 0.49
CA ARG A 77 -7.94 13.48 0.72
C ARG A 77 -8.81 13.70 1.96
N PHE A 78 -8.76 12.78 2.92
CA PHE A 78 -9.29 13.03 4.25
C PHE A 78 -8.40 14.07 4.94
N SER A 79 -9.00 14.86 5.83
CA SER A 79 -8.24 15.75 6.70
C SER A 79 -7.96 15.04 8.00
N GLU A 80 -6.86 15.46 8.64
CA GLU A 80 -6.45 15.02 9.96
C GLU A 80 -6.25 13.50 10.01
N GLN A 81 -6.01 13.02 11.22
CA GLN A 81 -5.94 11.59 11.51
C GLN A 81 -7.28 11.14 12.07
N GLY A 82 -7.62 9.88 11.85
CA GLY A 82 -8.83 9.33 12.47
C GLY A 82 -9.02 7.85 12.24
N GLN A 83 -10.04 7.34 12.92
CA GLN A 83 -10.48 5.96 12.87
C GLN A 83 -11.99 5.90 12.79
N MET A 84 -12.52 4.91 12.08
CA MET A 84 -13.96 4.65 12.00
C MET A 84 -14.25 3.17 11.81
N ASP A 85 -15.16 2.64 12.62
CA ASP A 85 -15.68 1.29 12.47
C ASP A 85 -16.90 1.29 11.53
N GLU A 86 -16.80 0.59 10.39
CA GLU A 86 -17.88 0.34 9.46
C GLU A 86 -18.53 -1.02 9.77
N VAL A 87 -19.34 -1.02 10.83
CA VAL A 87 -20.01 -2.22 11.36
C VAL A 87 -20.80 -2.96 10.29
N GLY A 88 -21.39 -2.25 9.31
CA GLY A 88 -22.25 -2.86 8.29
C GLY A 88 -21.54 -3.86 7.39
N ALA A 89 -20.29 -3.58 7.00
CA ALA A 89 -19.49 -4.46 6.14
C ALA A 89 -18.33 -5.15 6.88
N GLY A 90 -18.12 -4.83 8.17
CA GLY A 90 -17.16 -5.49 9.04
C GLY A 90 -15.71 -5.04 8.84
N TYR A 91 -15.48 -3.75 8.59
CA TYR A 91 -14.15 -3.17 8.44
C TYR A 91 -13.95 -1.94 9.31
N THR A 92 -12.76 -1.78 9.88
CA THR A 92 -12.32 -0.55 10.52
C THR A 92 -11.35 0.16 9.59
N PHE A 93 -11.56 1.46 9.42
CA PHE A 93 -10.71 2.35 8.64
C PHE A 93 -9.84 3.19 9.57
N PHE A 94 -8.55 3.28 9.25
CA PHE A 94 -7.58 4.15 9.90
C PHE A 94 -7.00 5.07 8.84
N TRP A 95 -7.03 6.38 9.03
CA TRP A 95 -6.53 7.32 8.04
C TRP A 95 -5.62 8.38 8.62
N SER A 96 -4.76 8.88 7.72
CA SER A 96 -3.95 10.06 7.93
C SER A 96 -4.08 10.95 6.71
N GLY A 97 -4.18 12.25 6.94
CA GLY A 97 -4.21 13.27 5.90
C GLY A 97 -3.77 14.62 6.44
N ARG A 98 -3.79 15.63 5.57
CA ARG A 98 -3.34 16.99 5.91
C ARG A 98 -4.21 17.64 7.00
N PRO A 99 -3.64 18.52 7.84
CA PRO A 99 -4.41 19.35 8.78
C PRO A 99 -5.60 20.05 8.12
N LYS A 100 -6.61 20.35 8.93
CA LYS A 100 -7.76 21.12 8.46
C LYS A 100 -7.32 22.53 8.05
N GLY A 101 -7.77 22.97 6.87
CA GLY A 101 -7.38 24.26 6.29
C GLY A 101 -6.26 24.17 5.25
N GLU A 102 -5.50 23.08 5.25
CA GLU A 102 -4.50 22.83 4.20
C GLU A 102 -5.11 22.16 2.96
N ARG A 103 -4.39 22.25 1.84
CA ARG A 103 -4.77 21.61 0.59
C ARG A 103 -4.78 20.08 0.77
N ARG A 104 -5.93 19.46 0.49
CA ARG A 104 -6.12 18.00 0.58
C ARG A 104 -5.59 17.28 -0.66
N ASP A 105 -4.27 17.23 -0.81
CA ASP A 105 -3.57 16.57 -1.94
C ASP A 105 -2.82 15.29 -1.55
N ALA A 106 -2.91 14.89 -0.29
CA ALA A 106 -2.35 13.67 0.27
C ALA A 106 -3.42 12.81 0.97
N GLY A 107 -2.97 11.75 1.61
CA GLY A 107 -3.80 10.90 2.45
C GLY A 107 -3.59 9.41 2.19
N VAL A 108 -3.40 8.66 3.28
CA VAL A 108 -3.29 7.20 3.30
C VAL A 108 -4.31 6.61 4.26
N VAL A 109 -4.80 5.41 3.93
CA VAL A 109 -5.80 4.70 4.73
C VAL A 109 -5.49 3.22 4.77
N PHE A 110 -5.56 2.62 5.95
CA PHE A 110 -5.78 1.18 6.08
C PHE A 110 -7.27 0.88 6.26
N ALA A 111 -7.77 -0.10 5.53
CA ALA A 111 -9.05 -0.74 5.79
C ALA A 111 -8.77 -2.18 6.22
N ILE A 112 -9.18 -2.53 7.43
CA ILE A 112 -8.83 -3.79 8.08
C ILE A 112 -10.11 -4.47 8.53
N GLN A 113 -10.30 -5.74 8.22
CA GLN A 113 -11.46 -6.50 8.66
C GLN A 113 -11.51 -6.55 10.20
N ASN A 114 -12.69 -6.37 10.80
CA ASN A 114 -12.83 -6.17 12.25
C ASN A 114 -12.32 -7.36 13.09
N ASP A 115 -12.45 -8.59 12.57
CA ASP A 115 -11.90 -9.80 13.19
C ASP A 115 -10.37 -9.80 13.27
N ILE A 116 -9.70 -9.13 12.33
CA ILE A 116 -8.25 -8.94 12.36
C ILE A 116 -7.89 -7.83 13.33
N VAL A 117 -8.63 -6.72 13.33
CA VAL A 117 -8.38 -5.58 14.24
C VAL A 117 -8.36 -6.05 15.69
N GLY A 118 -9.32 -6.87 16.11
CA GLY A 118 -9.39 -7.41 17.48
C GLY A 118 -8.24 -8.34 17.88
N ARG A 119 -7.39 -8.76 16.92
CA ARG A 119 -6.21 -9.61 17.16
C ARG A 119 -4.88 -8.88 16.95
N LEU A 120 -4.91 -7.60 16.58
CA LEU A 120 -3.69 -6.84 16.37
C LEU A 120 -3.04 -6.51 17.73
N PRO A 121 -1.72 -6.66 17.88
CA PRO A 121 -1.01 -6.26 19.09
C PRO A 121 -0.99 -4.74 19.26
N CYS A 122 -1.03 -4.00 18.15
CA CYS A 122 -1.15 -2.56 18.10
C CYS A 122 -1.95 -2.12 16.87
N LEU A 123 -2.65 -0.99 17.00
CA LEU A 123 -3.34 -0.36 15.87
C LEU A 123 -2.32 0.21 14.87
N PRO A 124 -2.74 0.52 13.61
CA PRO A 124 -1.85 1.15 12.63
C PRO A 124 -1.17 2.40 13.18
N GLN A 125 0.14 2.48 12.98
CA GLN A 125 0.93 3.65 13.34
C GLN A 125 0.91 4.65 12.18
N ILE A 126 0.57 5.90 12.49
CA ILE A 126 0.57 7.01 11.53
C ILE A 126 1.92 7.70 11.59
N ILE A 127 2.62 7.79 10.46
CA ILE A 127 3.94 8.42 10.38
C ILE A 127 3.80 9.85 9.87
N ASN A 128 3.09 10.02 8.76
CA ASN A 128 2.76 11.32 8.19
C ASN A 128 1.48 11.21 7.34
N ASP A 129 1.16 12.24 6.54
CA ASP A 129 -0.01 12.30 5.66
C ASP A 129 0.10 11.39 4.41
N ARG A 130 1.24 10.74 4.22
CA ARG A 130 1.60 9.92 3.05
C ARG A 130 2.10 8.52 3.42
N LEU A 131 2.31 8.23 4.71
CA LEU A 131 2.90 6.98 5.17
C LEU A 131 2.24 6.52 6.49
N MET A 132 1.84 5.25 6.50
CA MET A 132 1.26 4.56 7.65
C MET A 132 1.79 3.13 7.70
N SER A 133 2.00 2.56 8.87
CA SER A 133 2.46 1.19 9.05
C SER A 133 1.48 0.37 9.90
N LEU A 134 1.48 -0.94 9.67
CA LEU A 134 0.68 -1.92 10.39
C LEU A 134 1.52 -3.18 10.57
N ARG A 135 1.56 -3.72 11.78
CA ARG A 135 2.40 -4.88 12.13
C ARG A 135 1.56 -6.06 12.66
N PRO A 136 0.87 -6.82 11.79
CA PRO A 136 0.08 -7.95 12.26
C PRO A 136 0.98 -9.17 12.53
N PRO A 137 0.63 -10.01 13.51
CA PRO A 137 1.35 -11.23 13.81
C PRO A 137 1.16 -12.29 12.70
N LEU A 138 2.21 -13.05 12.45
CA LEU A 138 2.26 -14.26 11.63
C LEU A 138 2.54 -15.47 12.54
N ARG A 139 2.74 -16.64 11.92
CA ARG A 139 3.11 -17.86 12.66
C ARG A 139 4.58 -17.86 13.05
N GLY A 140 4.89 -18.58 14.13
CA GLY A 140 6.26 -18.84 14.55
C GLY A 140 6.99 -17.59 15.05
N ASP A 141 6.29 -16.74 15.79
CA ASP A 141 6.81 -15.49 16.36
C ASP A 141 7.36 -14.51 15.30
N GLN A 142 6.76 -14.53 14.11
CA GLN A 142 7.07 -13.62 13.02
C GLN A 142 5.98 -12.56 12.90
N PHE A 143 6.32 -11.40 12.34
CA PHE A 143 5.36 -10.36 11.99
C PHE A 143 5.40 -10.07 10.49
N ALA A 144 4.27 -9.60 9.96
CA ALA A 144 4.30 -8.83 8.73
C ALA A 144 4.51 -7.35 9.09
N ASN A 145 5.21 -6.61 8.26
CA ASN A 145 5.34 -5.16 8.34
C ASN A 145 4.71 -4.60 7.08
N ILE A 146 3.45 -4.18 7.19
CA ILE A 146 2.66 -3.67 6.08
C ILE A 146 2.73 -2.15 6.12
N MET A 147 3.25 -1.52 5.08
CA MET A 147 3.31 -0.07 4.96
C MET A 147 2.39 0.42 3.83
N SER A 148 1.56 1.42 4.10
CA SER A 148 0.79 2.13 3.07
C SER A 148 1.53 3.41 2.73
N ALA A 149 1.99 3.56 1.49
CA ALA A 149 2.77 4.71 1.04
C ALA A 149 2.10 5.45 -0.13
N TYR A 150 2.11 6.78 -0.11
CA TYR A 150 1.68 7.61 -1.21
C TYR A 150 2.78 8.61 -1.61
N ALA A 151 3.51 8.27 -2.67
CA ALA A 151 4.60 9.12 -3.16
C ALA A 151 4.09 10.49 -3.62
N SER A 152 4.94 11.49 -3.50
CA SER A 152 4.68 12.83 -4.01
C SER A 152 4.44 12.79 -5.54
N PRO A 153 3.50 13.60 -6.06
CA PRO A 153 3.30 13.73 -7.49
C PRO A 153 4.58 14.16 -8.24
N MET A 154 4.67 13.87 -9.53
CA MET A 154 5.81 14.28 -10.37
C MET A 154 6.04 15.81 -10.42
N THR A 155 5.01 16.60 -10.12
CA THR A 155 5.08 18.07 -10.09
C THR A 155 5.59 18.63 -8.76
N SER A 156 5.83 17.78 -7.76
CA SER A 156 6.42 18.19 -6.49
C SER A 156 7.92 18.44 -6.64
N SER A 157 8.49 19.25 -5.74
CA SER A 157 9.94 19.46 -5.67
C SER A 157 10.69 18.15 -5.38
N ASP A 158 11.97 18.09 -5.75
CA ASP A 158 12.82 16.93 -5.51
C ASP A 158 12.91 16.59 -4.02
N ALA A 159 13.13 17.59 -3.17
CA ALA A 159 13.13 17.41 -1.71
C ALA A 159 11.81 16.78 -1.19
N ALA A 160 10.66 17.14 -1.75
CA ALA A 160 9.38 16.57 -1.34
C ALA A 160 9.16 15.14 -1.87
N LYS A 161 9.79 14.77 -2.99
CA LYS A 161 9.82 13.38 -3.49
C LYS A 161 10.74 12.54 -2.61
N GLU A 162 11.97 13.01 -2.37
CA GLU A 162 12.99 12.34 -1.57
C GLU A 162 12.52 12.07 -0.15
N LYS A 163 11.89 13.05 0.51
CA LYS A 163 11.39 12.92 1.88
C LYS A 163 10.47 11.71 2.10
N VAL A 164 9.64 11.35 1.10
CA VAL A 164 8.76 10.18 1.21
C VAL A 164 9.57 8.87 1.21
N TYR A 165 10.63 8.80 0.41
CA TYR A 165 11.51 7.62 0.36
C TYR A 165 12.45 7.55 1.57
N GLU A 166 12.89 8.68 2.12
CA GLU A 166 13.62 8.73 3.40
C GLU A 166 12.77 8.18 4.55
N ASP A 167 11.53 8.65 4.68
CA ASP A 167 10.61 8.16 5.72
C ASP A 167 10.30 6.66 5.52
N LEU A 168 10.17 6.21 4.27
CA LEU A 168 9.99 4.80 3.97
C LEU A 168 11.23 3.97 4.32
N HIS A 169 12.43 4.48 4.05
CA HIS A 169 13.68 3.83 4.41
C HIS A 169 13.78 3.67 5.93
N ALA A 170 13.50 4.74 6.69
CA ALA A 170 13.51 4.71 8.16
C ALA A 170 12.50 3.71 8.76
N LEU A 171 11.40 3.41 8.05
CA LEU A 171 10.46 2.36 8.45
C LEU A 171 10.91 0.94 8.09
N LEU A 172 11.67 0.77 7.01
CA LEU A 172 12.11 -0.53 6.53
C LEU A 172 13.39 -1.01 7.24
N GLU A 173 14.30 -0.08 7.57
CA GLU A 173 15.58 -0.36 8.21
C GLU A 173 15.48 -1.18 9.52
N PRO A 174 14.60 -0.85 10.48
CA PRO A 174 14.52 -1.59 11.74
C PRO A 174 13.80 -2.93 11.62
N VAL A 175 13.26 -3.29 10.43
CA VAL A 175 12.47 -4.53 10.28
C VAL A 175 13.37 -5.76 10.39
N PRO A 176 13.10 -6.68 11.33
CA PRO A 176 13.87 -7.91 11.45
C PRO A 176 13.83 -8.72 10.15
N LYS A 177 14.97 -9.31 9.76
CA LYS A 177 15.07 -10.12 8.52
C LYS A 177 14.16 -11.35 8.52
N VAL A 178 13.76 -11.83 9.70
CA VAL A 178 12.85 -12.95 9.87
C VAL A 178 11.40 -12.55 9.54
N ASP A 179 11.05 -11.28 9.78
CA ASP A 179 9.76 -10.69 9.48
C ASP A 179 9.57 -10.45 7.97
N LYS A 180 8.32 -10.25 7.56
CA LYS A 180 7.95 -10.04 6.15
C LYS A 180 7.51 -8.61 5.91
N SER A 181 8.25 -7.87 5.10
CA SER A 181 7.84 -6.51 4.70
C SER A 181 6.95 -6.55 3.46
N ILE A 182 5.90 -5.73 3.47
CA ILE A 182 5.01 -5.47 2.33
C ILE A 182 4.71 -3.97 2.29
N VAL A 183 5.26 -3.26 1.32
CA VAL A 183 4.82 -1.88 1.05
C VAL A 183 3.75 -1.91 -0.03
N LEU A 184 2.71 -1.13 0.17
CA LEU A 184 1.49 -1.08 -0.61
C LEU A 184 1.22 0.35 -1.09
N SER A 185 0.32 0.46 -2.07
CA SER A 185 -0.31 1.70 -2.55
C SER A 185 0.45 2.38 -3.70
N ASN A 186 0.25 3.70 -3.89
CA ASN A 186 0.59 4.42 -5.11
C ASN A 186 1.92 5.21 -4.99
N PHE A 187 2.92 4.77 -5.74
CA PHE A 187 4.24 5.43 -5.79
C PHE A 187 4.38 6.47 -6.91
N ASN A 188 3.34 6.71 -7.72
CA ASN A 188 3.42 7.60 -8.89
C ASN A 188 4.66 7.30 -9.78
N ALA A 189 5.06 6.03 -9.80
CA ALA A 189 6.32 5.56 -10.34
C ALA A 189 6.08 4.80 -11.65
N ARG A 190 6.88 5.13 -12.66
CA ARG A 190 7.12 4.27 -13.82
C ARG A 190 8.55 3.80 -13.68
N VAL A 191 8.74 2.50 -13.56
CA VAL A 191 10.06 1.88 -13.31
C VAL A 191 10.76 1.45 -14.60
N GLY A 192 10.09 1.61 -15.74
CA GLY A 192 10.64 1.28 -17.05
C GLY A 192 10.66 -0.22 -17.35
N THR A 193 11.41 -0.60 -18.39
CA THR A 193 11.54 -1.96 -18.92
C THR A 193 12.92 -2.58 -18.70
N ASP A 194 13.85 -1.87 -18.05
CA ASP A 194 15.25 -2.29 -17.90
C ASP A 194 15.41 -3.37 -16.81
N HIS A 195 14.78 -4.52 -17.03
CA HIS A 195 14.90 -5.68 -16.16
C HIS A 195 16.35 -6.16 -16.05
N ALA A 196 17.15 -6.02 -17.10
CA ALA A 196 18.54 -6.47 -17.10
C ALA A 196 19.41 -5.74 -16.06
N ALA A 197 19.20 -4.43 -15.89
CA ALA A 197 19.87 -3.67 -14.84
C ALA A 197 19.32 -3.94 -13.42
N TRP A 198 18.09 -4.48 -13.31
CA TRP A 198 17.36 -4.60 -12.04
C TRP A 198 16.79 -6.01 -11.78
N GLN A 199 17.49 -7.07 -12.21
CA GLN A 199 16.96 -8.46 -12.30
C GLN A 199 16.36 -9.04 -10.99
N VAL A 200 16.74 -8.50 -9.83
CA VAL A 200 16.26 -8.94 -8.51
C VAL A 200 15.09 -8.12 -8.00
N VAL A 201 14.83 -6.94 -8.57
CA VAL A 201 13.83 -5.97 -8.10
C VAL A 201 12.70 -5.85 -9.10
N LEU A 202 13.06 -5.59 -10.36
CA LEU A 202 12.15 -5.39 -11.46
C LEU A 202 11.91 -6.72 -12.16
N GLY A 203 10.68 -7.03 -12.53
CA GLY A 203 10.34 -8.18 -13.37
C GLY A 203 10.35 -7.84 -14.86
N PRO A 204 10.26 -8.86 -15.74
CA PRO A 204 10.39 -8.68 -17.19
C PRO A 204 9.20 -7.96 -17.85
N GLN A 205 8.12 -7.70 -17.12
CA GLN A 205 6.90 -7.06 -17.60
C GLN A 205 6.81 -5.59 -17.15
N GLY A 206 7.95 -4.95 -16.87
CA GLY A 206 8.03 -3.50 -16.70
C GLY A 206 7.49 -2.75 -17.93
N LEU A 207 7.03 -1.50 -17.76
CA LEU A 207 6.37 -0.71 -18.81
C LEU A 207 6.90 0.72 -18.88
N GLY A 208 6.99 1.24 -20.10
CA GLY A 208 7.37 2.63 -20.40
C GLY A 208 8.83 2.94 -20.09
N SER A 209 9.14 4.23 -19.90
CA SER A 209 10.44 4.70 -19.43
C SER A 209 10.41 4.98 -17.92
N CYS A 210 11.57 4.80 -17.28
CA CYS A 210 11.71 5.12 -15.86
C CYS A 210 11.55 6.64 -15.64
N ASN A 211 10.77 7.03 -14.63
CA ASN A 211 10.72 8.42 -14.15
C ASN A 211 11.46 8.55 -12.80
N ASP A 212 11.60 9.77 -12.27
CA ASP A 212 12.33 10.03 -11.02
C ASP A 212 11.81 9.18 -9.86
N ASN A 213 10.49 9.16 -9.66
CA ASN A 213 9.85 8.32 -8.64
C ASN A 213 10.15 6.83 -8.88
N GLY A 214 10.19 6.38 -10.14
CA GLY A 214 10.61 5.03 -10.51
C GLY A 214 12.04 4.71 -10.09
N LEU A 215 12.96 5.65 -10.25
CA LEU A 215 14.35 5.46 -9.88
C LEU A 215 14.53 5.43 -8.35
N HIS A 216 13.90 6.35 -7.61
CA HIS A 216 13.90 6.30 -6.15
C HIS A 216 13.35 4.97 -5.65
N LEU A 217 12.21 4.55 -6.21
CA LEU A 217 11.58 3.28 -5.87
C LEU A 217 12.50 2.09 -6.15
N LEU A 218 13.10 2.00 -7.35
CA LEU A 218 14.04 0.93 -7.70
C LEU A 218 15.23 0.84 -6.74
N ARG A 219 15.81 1.99 -6.36
CA ARG A 219 16.90 2.08 -5.38
C ARG A 219 16.48 1.59 -4.00
N THR A 220 15.37 2.11 -3.46
CA THR A 220 14.82 1.66 -2.18
C THR A 220 14.55 0.16 -2.19
N CYS A 221 14.04 -0.37 -3.31
CA CYS A 221 13.77 -1.80 -3.40
C CYS A 221 15.02 -2.66 -3.44
N ALA A 222 16.05 -2.22 -4.18
CA ALA A 222 17.31 -2.94 -4.23
C ALA A 222 18.00 -3.00 -2.86
N GLU A 223 18.00 -1.88 -2.15
CA GLU A 223 18.58 -1.75 -0.81
C GLU A 223 17.87 -2.66 0.20
N HIS A 224 16.54 -2.62 0.23
CA HIS A 224 15.71 -3.40 1.18
C HIS A 224 15.34 -4.80 0.67
N ARG A 225 15.93 -5.25 -0.44
CA ARG A 225 15.70 -6.58 -1.06
C ARG A 225 14.22 -6.88 -1.32
N LEU A 226 13.54 -5.86 -1.83
CA LEU A 226 12.13 -5.85 -2.18
C LEU A 226 11.94 -6.10 -3.68
N LEU A 227 10.87 -6.81 -4.01
CA LEU A 227 10.48 -7.16 -5.38
C LEU A 227 9.30 -6.30 -5.85
N LEU A 228 9.32 -5.76 -7.06
CA LEU A 228 8.20 -5.04 -7.66
C LEU A 228 7.18 -6.01 -8.26
N THR A 229 6.30 -6.61 -7.45
CA THR A 229 5.45 -7.74 -7.89
C THR A 229 4.63 -7.47 -9.15
N ASN A 230 4.14 -6.24 -9.35
CA ASN A 230 3.35 -5.88 -10.54
C ASN A 230 4.10 -6.06 -11.86
N THR A 231 5.43 -6.04 -11.84
CA THR A 231 6.27 -6.13 -13.04
C THR A 231 6.67 -7.58 -13.39
N PHE A 232 6.27 -8.56 -12.57
CA PHE A 232 6.51 -9.98 -12.85
C PHE A 232 5.35 -10.66 -13.60
N PHE A 233 4.20 -9.98 -13.71
CA PHE A 233 3.01 -10.53 -14.35
C PHE A 233 2.60 -9.69 -15.56
N ARG A 234 2.17 -10.34 -16.63
CA ARG A 234 1.55 -9.65 -17.76
C ARG A 234 0.20 -9.10 -17.32
N LEU A 235 0.00 -7.80 -17.50
CA LEU A 235 -1.33 -7.22 -17.37
C LEU A 235 -2.20 -7.72 -18.52
N SER A 236 -3.42 -8.17 -18.20
CA SER A 236 -4.40 -8.53 -19.23
C SER A 236 -4.71 -7.29 -20.06
N THR A 237 -4.43 -7.34 -21.37
CA THR A 237 -5.02 -6.42 -22.33
C THR A 237 -6.52 -6.68 -22.35
N ARG A 238 -7.31 -5.76 -21.81
CA ARG A 238 -8.76 -5.70 -22.02
C ARG A 238 -9.07 -4.56 -22.95
#